data_AF-A0A7S0SFW3-F1
#
_entry.id   AF-A0A7S0SFW3-F1
#
_cell.length_a   1.000
_cell.length_b   1.000
_cell.length_c   1.000
_cell.angle_alpha   90.00
_cell.angle_beta   90.00
_cell.angle_gamma   90.00
#
_symmetry.space_group_name_H-M   'P 1'
#
loop_
_entity.id
_entity.type
_entity.pdbx_description
1 polymer ?
#
loop_
_entity_poly.entity_id
_entity_poly.type
_entity_poly.pdbx_seq_one_letter_code
_entity_poly.pdbx_strand_id
1 'polypeptide(L)'
;AAATANSYPPPSAYVSDLGGKVHGRPINVKFVIHGWVMALGWGFFVPAGVWAVRYARAPDDAPPAKNAFVKSLRSQWLKLHWVLNVIGLSLAAVGFALSYMAVEDESGGRGGHLAVTHSYYGAGALLLGFYQPLNAFLRPTNASPADAAGKSTPRLRWEWVHRASAAFGLCLSVVAVTSGTQSAAAWGAVRGGDAAYKAYVGWVVAVVAATCVMEVVRWRERRGAA
;
A
#
# COMPACT_ATOMS: atom_id res chain seq x y z
N ALA A 1 -43.23 28.20 -3.02
CA ALA A 1 -42.10 27.69 -3.84
C ALA A 1 -40.96 27.34 -2.89
N ALA A 2 -40.86 26.06 -2.51
CA ALA A 2 -39.78 25.54 -1.69
C ALA A 2 -38.90 24.67 -2.59
N ALA A 3 -37.62 24.99 -2.66
CA ALA A 3 -36.64 24.27 -3.45
C ALA A 3 -36.58 22.81 -2.96
N THR A 4 -36.89 21.88 -3.85
CA THR A 4 -36.67 20.45 -3.65
C THR A 4 -35.18 20.22 -3.46
N ALA A 5 -34.77 19.89 -2.24
CA ALA A 5 -33.43 19.42 -1.95
C ALA A 5 -33.11 18.25 -2.89
N ASN A 6 -32.01 18.38 -3.64
CA ASN A 6 -31.42 17.31 -4.44
C ASN A 6 -31.15 16.09 -3.55
N SER A 7 -32.12 15.18 -3.47
CA SER A 7 -31.91 13.83 -2.96
C SER A 7 -31.18 13.05 -4.04
N TYR A 8 -29.85 13.22 -4.11
CA TYR A 8 -29.03 12.18 -4.71
C TYR A 8 -29.35 10.88 -3.99
N PRO A 9 -29.81 9.83 -4.69
CA PRO A 9 -30.07 8.57 -4.02
C PRO A 9 -28.74 8.04 -3.46
N PRO A 10 -28.76 7.40 -2.27
CA PRO A 10 -27.57 6.78 -1.74
C PRO A 10 -27.01 5.79 -2.77
N PRO A 11 -25.68 5.57 -2.85
CA PRO A 11 -25.05 4.69 -3.84
C PRO A 11 -25.63 3.25 -3.88
N SER A 12 -26.37 2.86 -2.83
CA SER A 12 -27.08 1.60 -2.71
C SER A 12 -28.36 1.47 -3.56
N ALA A 13 -28.92 2.57 -4.09
CA ALA A 13 -30.18 2.55 -4.86
C ALA A 13 -30.04 1.99 -6.29
N TYR A 14 -28.85 1.55 -6.67
CA TYR A 14 -28.49 1.18 -8.04
C TYR A 14 -28.20 -0.33 -8.22
N VAL A 15 -28.54 -1.18 -7.25
CA VAL A 15 -28.13 -2.60 -7.26
C VAL A 15 -29.30 -3.54 -6.97
N SER A 16 -29.82 -4.23 -8.00
CA SER A 16 -30.57 -5.49 -7.82
C SER A 16 -30.39 -6.45 -9.02
N ASP A 17 -30.04 -7.68 -8.64
CA ASP A 17 -29.97 -9.00 -9.31
C ASP A 17 -30.31 -9.09 -10.82
N LEU A 18 -29.47 -9.65 -11.71
CA LEU A 18 -29.21 -11.10 -11.84
C LEU A 18 -27.89 -11.32 -12.59
N GLY A 19 -26.96 -12.05 -11.96
CA GLY A 19 -25.74 -12.57 -12.59
C GLY A 19 -24.40 -11.80 -12.49
N GLY A 20 -24.21 -10.63 -11.87
CA GLY A 20 -25.12 -9.58 -11.39
C GLY A 20 -24.83 -8.29 -12.15
N LYS A 21 -25.69 -7.95 -13.11
CA LYS A 21 -25.64 -6.68 -13.85
C LYS A 21 -25.88 -5.49 -12.90
N VAL A 22 -25.04 -4.47 -12.94
CA VAL A 22 -25.43 -3.12 -12.47
C VAL A 22 -26.14 -2.44 -13.64
N HIS A 23 -27.47 -2.28 -13.55
CA HIS A 23 -28.34 -1.69 -14.60
C HIS A 23 -28.21 -2.25 -16.02
N GLY A 24 -27.85 -3.53 -16.17
CA GLY A 24 -27.69 -4.13 -17.50
C GLY A 24 -26.39 -3.78 -18.22
N ARG A 25 -25.43 -3.10 -17.57
CA ARG A 25 -24.14 -2.74 -18.18
C ARG A 25 -22.98 -3.60 -17.63
N PRO A 26 -22.02 -4.00 -18.49
CA PRO A 26 -20.83 -4.71 -18.06
C PRO A 26 -19.97 -3.83 -17.14
N ILE A 27 -19.29 -4.44 -16.16
CA ILE A 27 -18.37 -3.73 -15.27
C ILE A 27 -17.27 -3.06 -16.09
N ASN A 28 -17.01 -1.79 -15.79
CA ASN A 28 -15.94 -1.05 -16.43
C ASN A 28 -14.59 -1.75 -16.21
N VAL A 29 -13.95 -2.17 -17.31
CA VAL A 29 -12.65 -2.88 -17.28
C VAL A 29 -11.57 -2.09 -16.53
N LYS A 30 -11.68 -0.75 -16.49
CA LYS A 30 -10.76 0.12 -15.74
C LYS A 30 -10.80 -0.17 -14.24
N PHE A 31 -11.96 -0.48 -13.66
CA PHE A 31 -12.06 -0.89 -12.24
C PHE A 31 -11.41 -2.24 -11.97
N VAL A 32 -11.51 -3.18 -12.92
CA VAL A 32 -10.86 -4.49 -12.81
C VAL A 32 -9.34 -4.34 -12.83
N ILE A 33 -8.82 -3.57 -13.79
CA ILE A 33 -7.37 -3.30 -13.87
C ILE A 33 -6.89 -2.55 -12.63
N HIS A 34 -7.64 -1.52 -12.17
CA HIS A 34 -7.39 -0.81 -10.92
C HIS A 34 -7.20 -1.80 -9.75
N GLY A 35 -8.13 -2.74 -9.56
CA GLY A 35 -8.05 -3.72 -8.48
C GLY A 35 -6.76 -4.54 -8.51
N TRP A 36 -6.37 -5.04 -9.69
CA TRP A 36 -5.14 -5.83 -9.85
C TRP A 36 -3.86 -5.02 -9.62
N VAL A 37 -3.75 -3.83 -10.20
CA VAL A 37 -2.53 -3.02 -10.03
C VAL A 37 -2.41 -2.47 -8.62
N MET A 38 -3.54 -2.17 -7.94
CA MET A 38 -3.55 -1.80 -6.52
C MET A 38 -3.15 -2.98 -5.63
N ALA A 39 -3.63 -4.19 -5.92
CA ALA A 39 -3.22 -5.40 -5.20
C ALA A 39 -1.71 -5.68 -5.33
N LEU A 40 -1.15 -5.52 -6.54
CA LEU A 40 0.30 -5.68 -6.74
C LEU A 40 1.10 -4.56 -6.06
N GLY A 41 0.67 -3.30 -6.20
CA GLY A 41 1.35 -2.15 -5.61
C GLY A 41 1.35 -2.19 -4.08
N TRP A 42 0.16 -2.17 -3.49
CA TRP A 42 -0.03 -2.11 -2.03
C TRP A 42 0.10 -3.45 -1.32
N GLY A 43 -0.24 -4.55 -1.99
CA GLY A 43 -0.18 -5.88 -1.41
C GLY A 43 1.19 -6.53 -1.51
N PHE A 44 1.98 -6.23 -2.55
CA PHE A 44 3.25 -6.91 -2.80
C PHE A 44 4.47 -5.97 -2.78
N PHE A 45 4.57 -5.04 -3.72
CA PHE A 45 5.79 -4.25 -3.93
C PHE A 45 6.12 -3.32 -2.76
N VAL A 46 5.13 -2.57 -2.25
CA VAL A 46 5.35 -1.66 -1.12
C VAL A 46 5.72 -2.44 0.16
N PRO A 47 5.00 -3.50 0.58
CA PRO A 47 5.40 -4.34 1.72
C PRO A 47 6.80 -4.95 1.55
N ALA A 48 7.14 -5.45 0.36
CA ALA A 48 8.47 -5.99 0.07
C ALA A 48 9.57 -4.92 0.23
N GLY A 49 9.29 -3.68 -0.19
CA GLY A 49 10.19 -2.55 0.02
C GLY A 49 10.38 -2.20 1.50
N VAL A 50 9.33 -2.33 2.33
CA VAL A 50 9.42 -2.14 3.79
C VAL A 50 10.25 -3.26 4.42
N TRP A 51 10.02 -4.51 4.03
CA TRP A 51 10.81 -5.65 4.46
C TRP A 51 12.29 -5.54 4.07
N ALA A 52 12.61 -4.97 2.90
CA ALA A 52 13.99 -4.73 2.50
C ALA A 52 14.74 -3.86 3.53
N VAL A 53 14.14 -2.76 4.00
CA VAL A 53 14.75 -1.93 5.04
C VAL A 53 14.79 -2.64 6.38
N ARG A 54 13.73 -3.37 6.72
CA ARG A 54 13.61 -3.98 8.05
C ARG A 54 14.50 -5.19 8.23
N TYR A 55 14.68 -6.02 7.21
CA TYR A 55 15.34 -7.33 7.28
C TYR A 55 16.61 -7.43 6.46
N ALA A 56 16.72 -6.76 5.32
CA ALA A 56 17.96 -6.78 4.55
C ALA A 56 19.02 -5.84 5.14
N ARG A 57 18.62 -4.78 5.86
CA ARG A 57 19.59 -3.95 6.59
C ARG A 57 20.22 -4.73 7.74
N ALA A 58 21.52 -5.00 7.62
CA ALA A 58 22.32 -5.59 8.68
C ALA A 58 22.41 -4.64 9.89
N PRO A 59 22.14 -5.13 11.11
CA PRO A 59 22.60 -4.50 12.35
C PRO A 59 24.12 -4.28 12.36
N ASP A 60 24.59 -3.29 13.14
CA ASP A 60 26.02 -2.99 13.27
C ASP A 60 26.80 -4.14 13.94
N ASP A 61 26.12 -4.96 14.75
CA ASP A 61 26.59 -6.17 15.44
C ASP A 61 26.27 -7.47 14.69
N ALA A 62 25.79 -7.39 13.44
CA ALA A 62 25.30 -8.58 12.73
C ALA A 62 26.44 -9.54 12.37
N PRO A 63 26.26 -10.87 12.55
CA PRO A 63 27.24 -11.85 12.11
C PRO A 63 27.46 -11.77 10.59
N PRO A 64 28.64 -12.20 10.08
CA PRO A 64 28.96 -12.19 8.66
C PRO A 64 27.87 -12.83 7.81
N ALA A 65 27.69 -12.34 6.59
CA ALA A 65 26.68 -12.88 5.69
C ALA A 65 26.94 -14.37 5.40
N LYS A 66 25.93 -15.22 5.64
CA LYS A 66 26.04 -16.68 5.48
C LYS A 66 26.33 -17.12 4.03
N ASN A 67 25.97 -16.30 3.05
CA ASN A 67 26.22 -16.55 1.63
C ASN A 67 26.28 -15.24 0.81
N ALA A 68 26.70 -15.35 -0.45
CA ALA A 68 26.85 -14.22 -1.36
C ALA A 68 25.53 -13.47 -1.62
N PHE A 69 24.40 -14.18 -1.64
CA PHE A 69 23.07 -13.59 -1.82
C PHE A 69 22.70 -12.67 -0.65
N VAL A 70 22.84 -13.14 0.59
CA VAL A 70 22.58 -12.35 1.80
C VAL A 70 23.53 -11.15 1.88
N LYS A 71 24.80 -11.31 1.46
CA LYS A 71 25.75 -10.20 1.38
C LYS A 71 25.28 -9.12 0.41
N SER A 72 24.80 -9.51 -0.77
CA SER A 72 24.30 -8.58 -1.79
C SER A 72 23.02 -7.87 -1.34
N LEU A 73 22.06 -8.60 -0.75
CA LEU A 73 20.87 -7.99 -0.15
C LEU A 73 21.22 -6.97 0.93
N ARG A 74 22.19 -7.29 1.79
CA ARG A 74 22.67 -6.39 2.86
C ARG A 74 23.36 -5.15 2.35
N SER A 75 24.13 -5.21 1.26
CA SER A 75 24.79 -4.04 0.71
C SER A 75 23.84 -3.15 -0.11
N GLN A 76 22.81 -3.74 -0.71
CA GLN A 76 21.88 -3.06 -1.60
C GLN A 76 20.51 -2.76 -0.97
N TRP A 77 20.35 -2.91 0.35
CA TRP A 77 19.06 -2.76 1.04
C TRP A 77 18.33 -1.45 0.70
N LEU A 78 19.07 -0.33 0.64
CA LEU A 78 18.50 0.98 0.33
C LEU A 78 18.05 1.03 -1.13
N LYS A 79 18.86 0.45 -2.03
CA LYS A 79 18.53 0.33 -3.46
C LYS A 79 17.26 -0.48 -3.66
N LEU A 80 17.19 -1.63 -3.01
CA LEU A 80 16.04 -2.52 -3.05
C LEU A 80 14.78 -1.84 -2.51
N HIS A 81 14.90 -1.13 -1.38
CA HIS A 81 13.79 -0.37 -0.81
C HIS A 81 13.21 0.66 -1.78
N TRP A 82 14.03 1.53 -2.36
CA TRP A 82 13.51 2.59 -3.22
C TRP A 82 12.98 2.02 -4.55
N VAL A 83 13.65 1.04 -5.17
CA VAL A 83 13.19 0.45 -6.43
C VAL A 83 11.83 -0.24 -6.25
N LEU A 84 11.66 -1.06 -5.20
CA LEU A 84 10.39 -1.73 -4.94
C LEU A 84 9.28 -0.73 -4.64
N ASN A 85 9.55 0.33 -3.87
CA ASN A 85 8.54 1.35 -3.58
C ASN A 85 8.21 2.21 -4.80
N VAL A 86 9.17 2.53 -5.67
CA VAL A 86 8.90 3.23 -6.93
C VAL A 86 8.00 2.39 -7.82
N ILE A 87 8.32 1.10 -8.02
CA ILE A 87 7.46 0.20 -8.80
C ILE A 87 6.05 0.13 -8.19
N GLY A 88 5.95 -0.08 -6.88
CA GLY A 88 4.67 -0.17 -6.18
C GLY A 88 3.83 1.12 -6.27
N LEU A 89 4.46 2.29 -6.10
CA LEU A 89 3.78 3.59 -6.22
C LEU A 89 3.42 3.92 -7.66
N SER A 90 4.23 3.54 -8.65
CA SER A 90 3.87 3.69 -10.07
C SER A 90 2.63 2.86 -10.42
N LEU A 91 2.55 1.61 -9.96
CA LEU A 91 1.34 0.78 -10.13
C LEU A 91 0.13 1.41 -9.45
N ALA A 92 0.29 1.93 -8.22
CA ALA A 92 -0.78 2.63 -7.51
C ALA A 92 -1.22 3.91 -8.23
N ALA A 93 -0.30 4.65 -8.85
CA ALA A 93 -0.59 5.84 -9.65
C ALA A 93 -1.48 5.49 -10.86
N VAL A 94 -1.09 4.45 -11.60
CA VAL A 94 -1.85 3.95 -12.75
C VAL A 94 -3.23 3.46 -12.31
N GLY A 95 -3.29 2.70 -11.21
CA GLY A 95 -4.55 2.26 -10.64
C GLY A 95 -5.47 3.41 -10.28
N PHE A 96 -4.93 4.45 -9.63
CA PHE A 96 -5.69 5.64 -9.25
C PHE A 96 -6.25 6.36 -10.46
N ALA A 97 -5.43 6.59 -11.49
CA ALA A 97 -5.86 7.22 -12.73
C ALA A 97 -6.99 6.42 -13.41
N LEU A 98 -6.86 5.08 -13.46
CA LEU A 98 -7.89 4.20 -14.01
C LEU A 98 -9.20 4.27 -13.23
N SER A 99 -9.16 4.23 -11.89
CA SER A 99 -10.37 4.37 -11.07
C SER A 99 -11.01 5.76 -11.23
N TYR A 100 -10.20 6.81 -11.31
CA TYR A 100 -10.70 8.17 -11.49
C TYR A 100 -11.44 8.29 -12.83
N MET A 101 -10.81 7.84 -13.92
CA MET A 101 -11.43 7.82 -15.24
C MET A 101 -12.68 6.95 -15.29
N ALA A 102 -12.68 5.80 -14.60
CA ALA A 102 -13.86 4.95 -14.51
C ALA A 102 -15.03 5.65 -13.81
N VAL A 103 -14.77 6.38 -12.72
CA VAL A 103 -15.79 7.16 -12.01
C VAL A 103 -16.31 8.30 -12.90
N GLU A 104 -15.46 9.00 -13.65
CA GLU A 104 -15.89 10.02 -14.60
C GLU A 104 -16.81 9.43 -15.69
N ASP A 105 -16.43 8.30 -16.29
CA ASP A 105 -17.21 7.61 -17.31
C ASP A 105 -18.59 7.19 -16.78
N GLU A 106 -18.63 6.54 -15.62
CA GLU A 106 -19.88 5.99 -15.05
C GLU A 106 -20.79 7.09 -14.48
N SER A 107 -20.24 8.18 -13.97
CA SER A 107 -21.02 9.31 -13.44
C SER A 107 -21.49 10.29 -14.52
N GLY A 108 -21.01 10.13 -15.76
CA GLY A 108 -21.25 11.09 -16.84
C GLY A 108 -20.70 12.48 -16.51
N GLY A 109 -19.51 12.54 -15.88
CA GLY A 109 -18.86 13.80 -15.51
C GLY A 109 -19.36 14.45 -14.22
N ARG A 110 -20.25 13.79 -13.45
CA ARG A 110 -20.82 14.36 -12.22
C ARG A 110 -19.96 14.09 -10.98
N GLY A 111 -18.93 13.25 -11.11
CA GLY A 111 -17.95 12.97 -10.05
C GLY A 111 -18.40 11.90 -9.05
N GLY A 112 -17.96 12.05 -7.79
CA GLY A 112 -18.14 11.03 -6.73
C GLY A 112 -16.85 10.36 -6.25
N HIS A 113 -15.69 10.92 -6.61
CA HIS A 113 -14.35 10.31 -6.40
C HIS A 113 -14.02 9.96 -4.95
N LEU A 114 -14.59 10.65 -3.96
CA LEU A 114 -14.36 10.41 -2.52
C LEU A 114 -15.65 10.04 -1.76
N ALA A 115 -16.67 9.54 -2.46
CA ALA A 115 -17.98 9.31 -1.89
C ALA A 115 -18.09 8.03 -1.04
N VAL A 116 -17.12 7.11 -1.13
CA VAL A 116 -17.15 5.82 -0.43
C VAL A 116 -15.90 5.60 0.41
N THR A 117 -16.03 4.77 1.45
CA THR A 117 -14.94 4.39 2.35
C THR A 117 -13.68 4.00 1.59
N HIS A 118 -13.81 3.10 0.59
CA HIS A 118 -12.69 2.65 -0.22
C HIS A 118 -11.89 3.81 -0.85
N SER A 119 -12.58 4.77 -1.48
CA SER A 119 -11.90 5.85 -2.20
C SER A 119 -11.37 6.93 -1.27
N TYR A 120 -12.03 7.19 -0.14
CA TYR A 120 -11.53 8.09 0.90
C TYR A 120 -10.21 7.59 1.51
N TYR A 121 -10.18 6.34 2.01
CA TYR A 121 -8.98 5.75 2.58
C TYR A 121 -7.91 5.48 1.52
N GLY A 122 -8.31 5.10 0.29
CA GLY A 122 -7.41 4.88 -0.83
C GLY A 122 -6.67 6.16 -1.24
N ALA A 123 -7.36 7.30 -1.30
CA ALA A 123 -6.73 8.59 -1.57
C ALA A 123 -5.76 8.97 -0.44
N GLY A 124 -6.13 8.78 0.82
CA GLY A 124 -5.23 9.02 1.96
C GLY A 124 -3.97 8.17 1.91
N ALA A 125 -4.11 6.88 1.61
CA ALA A 125 -2.98 5.96 1.43
C ALA A 125 -2.06 6.41 0.29
N LEU A 126 -2.64 6.80 -0.85
CA LEU A 126 -1.89 7.27 -2.02
C LEU A 126 -1.12 8.56 -1.73
N LEU A 127 -1.75 9.54 -1.09
CA LEU A 127 -1.11 10.80 -0.71
C LEU A 127 0.07 10.56 0.24
N LEU A 128 -0.11 9.74 1.27
CA LEU A 128 0.98 9.40 2.19
C LEU A 128 2.06 8.55 1.51
N GLY A 129 1.69 7.71 0.55
CA GLY A 129 2.61 6.94 -0.28
C GLY A 129 3.53 7.83 -1.10
N PHE A 130 2.99 8.80 -1.82
CA PHE A 130 3.78 9.79 -2.58
C PHE A 130 4.52 10.80 -1.69
N TYR A 131 3.99 11.09 -0.51
CA TYR A 131 4.72 11.88 0.48
C TYR A 131 6.02 11.20 0.90
N GLN A 132 6.10 9.86 0.93
CA GLN A 132 7.32 9.16 1.35
C GLN A 132 8.57 9.50 0.51
N PRO A 133 8.58 9.36 -0.84
CA PRO A 133 9.74 9.73 -1.64
C PRO A 133 10.02 11.24 -1.60
N LEU A 134 8.98 12.10 -1.58
CA LEU A 134 9.15 13.55 -1.45
C LEU A 134 9.85 13.91 -0.13
N ASN A 135 9.39 13.35 0.98
CA ASN A 135 10.02 13.49 2.29
C ASN A 135 11.45 12.91 2.30
N ALA A 136 11.71 11.86 1.52
CA ALA A 136 13.04 11.26 1.40
C ALA A 136 14.05 12.12 0.63
N PHE A 137 13.62 13.04 -0.24
CA PHE A 137 14.53 14.03 -0.82
C PHE A 137 15.03 15.04 0.22
N LEU A 138 14.23 15.32 1.26
CA LEU A 138 14.59 16.20 2.37
C LEU A 138 15.37 15.49 3.48
N ARG A 139 15.84 14.27 3.20
CA ARG A 139 16.58 13.43 4.14
C ARG A 139 17.85 14.17 4.62
N PRO A 140 17.97 14.49 5.93
CA PRO A 140 19.18 15.11 6.45
C PRO A 140 20.38 14.18 6.28
N THR A 141 21.53 14.74 5.93
CA THR A 141 22.82 14.05 5.95
C THR A 141 23.15 13.62 7.38
N ASN A 142 23.96 12.57 7.52
CA ASN A 142 24.51 12.24 8.83
C ASN A 142 25.37 13.43 9.31
N ALA A 143 25.54 13.56 10.63
CA ALA A 143 26.53 14.48 11.18
C ALA A 143 27.90 14.22 10.52
N SER A 144 28.71 15.27 10.39
CA SER A 144 30.01 15.23 9.71
C SER A 144 30.84 14.01 10.18
N PRO A 145 31.73 13.43 9.36
CA PRO A 145 32.65 12.38 9.82
C PRO A 145 33.50 12.76 11.05
N ALA A 146 33.58 14.04 11.39
CA ALA A 146 34.19 14.55 12.63
C ALA A 146 33.35 14.26 13.89
N ASP A 147 32.05 14.04 13.76
CA ASP A 147 31.11 13.69 14.82
C ASP A 147 30.96 12.16 14.86
N ALA A 148 32.01 11.46 15.30
CA ALA A 148 32.06 10.00 15.43
C ALA A 148 31.09 9.41 16.49
N ALA A 149 30.07 10.15 16.92
CA ALA A 149 29.15 9.76 17.98
C ALA A 149 27.69 10.06 17.61
N GLY A 150 27.14 9.31 16.66
CA GLY A 150 25.69 9.15 16.51
C GLY A 150 25.00 9.99 15.42
N LYS A 151 23.72 9.69 15.21
CA LYS A 151 22.88 10.38 14.23
C LYS A 151 22.52 11.78 14.74
N SER A 152 22.54 12.79 13.86
CA SER A 152 22.09 14.13 14.21
C SER A 152 20.62 14.17 14.65
N THR A 153 20.25 15.09 15.54
CA THR A 153 18.85 15.26 15.98
C THR A 153 17.86 15.44 14.81
N PRO A 154 18.18 16.23 13.76
CA PRO A 154 17.34 16.32 12.56
C PRO A 154 17.17 14.98 11.85
N ARG A 155 18.25 14.18 11.75
CA ARG A 155 18.22 12.84 11.16
C ARG A 155 17.29 11.90 11.94
N LEU A 156 17.35 11.92 13.27
CA LEU A 156 16.50 11.11 14.13
C LEU A 156 15.02 11.50 14.01
N ARG A 157 14.71 12.80 14.03
CA ARG A 157 13.34 13.31 13.84
C ARG A 157 12.78 12.91 12.48
N TRP A 158 13.58 13.09 11.42
CA TRP A 158 13.19 12.68 10.07
C TRP A 158 12.92 11.18 9.99
N GLU A 159 13.77 10.33 10.58
CA GLU A 159 13.57 8.87 10.60
C GLU A 159 12.27 8.48 11.33
N TRP A 160 11.94 9.18 12.42
CA TRP A 160 10.70 8.96 13.15
C TRP A 160 9.48 9.37 12.32
N VAL A 161 9.47 10.58 11.74
CA VAL A 161 8.36 11.08 10.91
C VAL A 161 8.16 10.22 9.67
N HIS A 162 9.24 9.88 8.97
CA HIS A 162 9.21 9.01 7.79
C HIS A 162 8.61 7.65 8.14
N ARG A 163 9.07 7.02 9.23
CA ARG A 163 8.54 5.72 9.67
C ARG A 163 7.08 5.80 10.15
N ALA A 164 6.73 6.81 10.93
CA ALA A 164 5.39 6.96 11.48
C ALA A 164 4.35 7.22 10.38
N SER A 165 4.67 8.15 9.45
CA SER A 165 3.80 8.44 8.31
C SER A 165 3.67 7.24 7.34
N ALA A 166 4.76 6.49 7.11
CA ALA A 166 4.71 5.27 6.32
C ALA A 166 3.85 4.19 6.97
N ALA A 167 3.99 3.96 8.28
CA ALA A 167 3.17 3.01 9.02
C ALA A 167 1.68 3.39 8.98
N PHE A 168 1.38 4.67 9.20
CA PHE A 168 0.01 5.17 9.10
C PHE A 168 -0.56 5.00 7.68
N GLY A 169 0.20 5.34 6.64
CA GLY A 169 -0.21 5.13 5.25
C GLY A 169 -0.47 3.67 4.88
N LEU A 170 0.34 2.73 5.41
CA LEU A 170 0.09 1.29 5.27
C LEU A 170 -1.20 0.84 5.97
N CYS A 171 -1.52 1.39 7.14
CA CYS A 171 -2.81 1.10 7.79
C CYS A 171 -3.98 1.58 6.92
N LEU A 172 -3.88 2.79 6.34
CA LEU A 172 -4.91 3.29 5.41
C LEU A 172 -5.02 2.41 4.17
N SER A 173 -3.90 1.92 3.62
CA SER A 173 -3.92 1.04 2.45
C SER A 173 -4.59 -0.30 2.75
N VAL A 174 -4.40 -0.87 3.94
CA VAL A 174 -5.10 -2.09 4.37
C VAL A 174 -6.61 -1.85 4.44
N VAL A 175 -7.05 -0.73 5.04
CA VAL A 175 -8.48 -0.38 5.09
C VAL A 175 -9.04 -0.17 3.67
N ALA A 176 -8.27 0.50 2.80
CA ALA A 176 -8.67 0.75 1.41
C ALA A 176 -8.80 -0.55 0.61
N VAL A 177 -7.82 -1.45 0.67
CA VAL A 177 -7.85 -2.73 -0.08
C VAL A 177 -8.94 -3.65 0.47
N THR A 178 -9.12 -3.70 1.79
CA THR A 178 -10.21 -4.49 2.41
C THR A 178 -11.57 -3.98 1.96
N SER A 179 -11.85 -2.68 2.10
CA SER A 179 -13.15 -2.12 1.69
C SER A 179 -13.36 -2.18 0.17
N GLY A 180 -12.30 -2.06 -0.63
CA GLY A 180 -12.37 -2.20 -2.09
C GLY A 180 -12.69 -3.63 -2.55
N THR A 181 -12.05 -4.63 -1.93
CA THR A 181 -12.31 -6.05 -2.23
C THR A 181 -13.70 -6.49 -1.78
N GLN A 182 -14.20 -5.98 -0.65
CA GLN A 182 -15.59 -6.18 -0.22
C GLN A 182 -16.59 -5.58 -1.22
N SER A 183 -16.37 -4.34 -1.67
CA SER A 183 -17.20 -3.71 -2.71
C SER A 183 -17.16 -4.52 -4.02
N ALA A 184 -15.99 -4.99 -4.44
CA ALA A 184 -15.85 -5.81 -5.64
C ALA A 184 -16.58 -7.16 -5.54
N ALA A 185 -16.55 -7.80 -4.37
CA ALA A 185 -17.32 -9.01 -4.10
C ALA A 185 -18.83 -8.75 -4.16
N ALA A 186 -19.30 -7.65 -3.56
CA ALA A 186 -20.71 -7.24 -3.57
C ALA A 186 -21.21 -6.89 -4.99
N TRP A 187 -20.34 -6.32 -5.84
CA TRP A 187 -20.68 -5.96 -7.22
C TRP A 187 -20.62 -7.13 -8.20
N GLY A 188 -20.30 -8.34 -7.74
CA GLY A 188 -20.21 -9.51 -8.61
C GLY A 188 -19.11 -9.40 -9.67
N ALA A 189 -18.04 -8.63 -9.37
CA ALA A 189 -16.88 -8.52 -10.26
C ALA A 189 -16.38 -9.93 -10.64
N VAL A 190 -16.44 -10.21 -11.95
CA VAL A 190 -16.22 -11.47 -12.70
C VAL A 190 -15.82 -12.66 -11.84
N ARG A 191 -16.60 -13.77 -11.89
CA ARG A 191 -16.25 -15.12 -11.39
C ARG A 191 -15.00 -15.13 -10.50
N GLY A 192 -15.14 -14.65 -9.26
CA GLY A 192 -13.99 -14.61 -8.36
C GLY A 192 -13.84 -13.39 -7.45
N GLY A 193 -14.75 -12.42 -7.37
CA GLY A 193 -14.67 -11.38 -6.33
C GLY A 193 -14.53 -11.96 -4.91
N ASP A 194 -15.31 -13.00 -4.62
CA ASP A 194 -15.24 -13.76 -3.36
C ASP A 194 -13.92 -14.55 -3.22
N ALA A 195 -13.40 -15.08 -4.33
CA ALA A 195 -12.11 -15.76 -4.38
C ALA A 195 -10.94 -14.76 -4.20
N ALA A 196 -11.04 -13.56 -4.75
CA ALA A 196 -10.07 -12.48 -4.65
C ALA A 196 -10.03 -11.93 -3.23
N TYR A 197 -11.19 -11.76 -2.58
CA TYR A 197 -11.25 -11.41 -1.17
C TYR A 197 -10.60 -12.48 -0.29
N LYS A 198 -10.94 -13.76 -0.49
CA LYS A 198 -10.32 -14.88 0.25
C LYS A 198 -8.81 -14.97 0.00
N ALA A 199 -8.37 -14.80 -1.25
CA ALA A 199 -6.96 -14.76 -1.61
C ALA A 199 -6.23 -13.59 -0.96
N TYR A 200 -6.85 -12.41 -0.92
CA TYR A 200 -6.34 -11.24 -0.21
C TYR A 200 -6.19 -11.50 1.29
N VAL A 201 -7.21 -12.05 1.94
CA VAL A 201 -7.14 -12.39 3.37
C VAL A 201 -6.03 -13.42 3.62
N GLY A 202 -5.95 -14.47 2.80
CA GLY A 202 -4.87 -15.46 2.87
C GLY A 202 -3.49 -14.84 2.68
N TRP A 203 -3.36 -13.90 1.75
CA TRP A 203 -2.12 -13.15 1.51
C TRP A 203 -1.73 -12.28 2.72
N VAL A 204 -2.66 -11.55 3.31
CA VAL A 204 -2.41 -10.75 4.53
C VAL A 204 -1.95 -11.64 5.67
N VAL A 205 -2.60 -12.78 5.90
CA VAL A 205 -2.20 -13.76 6.91
C VAL A 205 -0.79 -14.29 6.63
N ALA A 206 -0.48 -14.62 5.38
CA ALA A 206 0.86 -15.08 4.99
C ALA A 206 1.93 -14.01 5.23
N VAL A 207 1.67 -12.74 4.89
CA VAL A 207 2.56 -11.60 5.14
C VAL A 207 2.80 -11.41 6.63
N VAL A 208 1.74 -11.46 7.46
CA VAL A 208 1.88 -11.36 8.92
C VAL A 208 2.70 -12.52 9.47
N ALA A 209 2.39 -13.75 9.07
CA ALA A 209 3.13 -14.94 9.51
C ALA A 209 4.61 -14.88 9.11
N ALA A 210 4.91 -14.51 7.87
CA ALA A 210 6.28 -14.32 7.39
C ALA A 210 7.03 -13.24 8.20
N THR A 211 6.35 -12.12 8.51
CA THR A 211 6.90 -11.06 9.35
C THR A 211 7.22 -11.58 10.76
N CYS A 212 6.32 -12.33 11.38
CA CYS A 212 6.55 -12.95 12.70
C CYS A 212 7.76 -13.90 12.67
N VAL A 213 7.86 -14.76 11.66
CA VAL A 213 8.99 -15.69 11.50
C VAL A 213 10.31 -14.91 11.36
N MET A 214 10.34 -13.88 10.50
CA MET A 214 11.54 -13.05 10.32
C MET A 214 11.94 -12.30 11.60
N GLU A 215 10.98 -11.83 12.40
CA GLU A 215 11.27 -11.23 13.71
C GLU A 215 11.82 -12.24 14.71
N VAL A 216 11.27 -13.46 14.77
CA VAL A 216 11.78 -14.53 15.65
C VAL A 216 13.21 -14.91 15.25
N VAL A 217 13.49 -15.08 13.96
CA VAL A 217 14.85 -15.37 13.46
C VAL A 217 15.81 -14.26 13.87
N ARG A 218 15.44 -12.99 13.63
CA ARG A 218 16.30 -11.85 13.98
C ARG A 218 16.50 -11.73 15.48
N TRP A 219 15.49 -12.04 16.28
CA TRP A 219 15.59 -12.06 17.75
C TRP A 219 16.54 -13.16 18.24
N ARG A 220 16.49 -14.36 17.63
CA ARG A 220 17.43 -15.45 17.92
C ARG A 220 18.85 -15.09 17.55
N GLU A 221 19.07 -14.46 16.39
CA GLU A 221 20.39 -14.00 15.96
C GLU A 221 21.00 -12.99 16.95
N ARG A 222 20.21 -12.06 17.48
CA ARG A 222 20.67 -11.13 18.53
C ARG A 222 21.02 -11.81 19.85
N ARG A 223 20.33 -12.90 20.22
CA ARG A 223 20.57 -13.63 21.48
C ARG A 223 21.71 -14.64 21.39
N GLY A 224 21.99 -15.19 20.20
CA GLY A 224 23.12 -16.11 19.99
C GLY A 224 24.44 -15.40 19.70
N ALA A 225 24.42 -14.08 19.50
CA ALA A 225 25.61 -13.24 19.34
C ALA A 225 26.02 -12.52 20.64
N ALA A 226 25.21 -12.64 21.70
CA ALA A 226 25.49 -12.18 23.06
C ALA A 226 25.91 -13.37 23.93
#